data_AF-H8GXE5-F1
#
_entry.id   AF-H8GXE5-F1
#
_cell.length_a   1.000
_cell.length_b   1.000
_cell.length_c   1.000
_cell.angle_alpha   90.00
_cell.angle_beta   90.00
_cell.angle_gamma   90.00
#
_symmetry.space_group_name_H-M   'P 1'
#
loop_
_entity.id
_entity.type
_entity.pdbx_description
1 polymer ?
#
loop_
_entity_poly.entity_id
_entity_poly.type
_entity_poly.pdbx_seq_one_letter_code
_entity_poly.pdbx_strand_id
1 'polypeptide(L)'
;MFRNHNDTKKGRTYYVSYRCRNTYQGSAMAVVKGMKTCTHRRIHNHLKIDEAGWALFVQAMSDPAALAQAAGGQQPSAPDHSARLGELRGQMADIVRRAVLHGLPDEVVTAALDPLRTELAALERDMVMPVPEPLPDMTALAAQVGAHLAGLHDLEARREALDTWQARLYLGMEGIERVEMTVQRG
;
A
#
# COMPACT_ATOMS: atom_id res chain seq x y z
N MET A 1 -5.84 -7.97 -31.55
CA MET A 1 -5.28 -9.21 -30.97
C MET A 1 -3.79 -9.06 -30.90
N PHE A 2 -3.25 -8.91 -29.69
CA PHE A 2 -1.81 -8.73 -29.47
C PHE A 2 -1.08 -10.06 -29.71
N ARG A 3 0.15 -10.02 -30.22
CA ARG A 3 0.94 -11.25 -30.49
C ARG A 3 1.94 -11.47 -29.37
N ASN A 4 2.09 -12.72 -28.93
CA ASN A 4 3.03 -13.06 -27.86
C ASN A 4 4.49 -13.13 -28.35
N HIS A 5 4.74 -12.76 -29.60
CA HIS A 5 6.06 -12.83 -30.19
C HIS A 5 6.37 -11.68 -31.14
N ASN A 6 7.65 -11.33 -31.19
CA ASN A 6 8.22 -10.47 -32.22
C ASN A 6 9.00 -11.35 -33.21
N ASP A 7 8.64 -11.29 -34.49
CA ASP A 7 9.42 -11.88 -35.57
C ASP A 7 10.50 -10.90 -36.02
N THR A 8 11.75 -11.35 -36.03
CA THR A 8 12.85 -10.56 -36.60
C THR A 8 13.10 -10.94 -38.06
N LYS A 9 13.79 -10.06 -38.82
CA LYS A 9 14.21 -10.28 -40.22
C LYS A 9 14.97 -11.60 -40.49
N LYS A 10 15.36 -12.37 -39.47
CA LYS A 10 16.07 -13.66 -39.56
C LYS A 10 15.19 -14.88 -39.21
N GLY A 11 13.86 -14.74 -39.13
CA GLY A 11 12.95 -15.87 -38.89
C GLY A 11 13.02 -16.45 -37.47
N ARG A 12 13.56 -15.71 -36.50
CA ARG A 12 13.56 -16.12 -35.08
C ARG A 12 12.39 -15.48 -34.37
N THR A 13 11.55 -16.34 -33.77
CA THR A 13 10.41 -15.98 -32.93
C THR A 13 10.88 -15.71 -31.50
N TYR A 14 10.69 -14.48 -31.01
CA TYR A 14 11.00 -14.12 -29.62
C TYR A 14 9.72 -13.98 -28.80
N TYR A 15 9.63 -14.63 -27.65
CA TYR A 15 8.48 -14.51 -26.75
C TYR A 15 8.65 -13.36 -25.76
N VAL A 16 7.59 -12.60 -25.52
CA VAL A 16 7.55 -11.55 -24.49
C VAL A 16 6.84 -12.09 -23.25
N SER A 17 7.46 -11.94 -22.08
CA SER A 17 6.94 -12.52 -20.84
C SER A 17 7.28 -11.69 -19.62
N TYR A 18 6.40 -11.68 -18.62
CA TYR A 18 6.69 -11.11 -17.33
C TYR A 18 7.39 -12.13 -16.43
N ARG A 19 8.41 -11.65 -15.70
CA ARG A 19 9.14 -12.44 -14.71
C ARG A 19 9.53 -11.56 -13.54
N CYS A 20 9.60 -12.14 -12.33
CA CYS A 20 10.14 -11.42 -11.19
C CYS A 20 11.63 -11.10 -11.45
N ARG A 21 12.01 -9.84 -11.22
CA ARG A 21 13.38 -9.34 -11.43
C ARG A 21 14.43 -10.09 -10.58
N ASN A 22 14.00 -10.62 -9.43
CA ASN A 22 14.86 -11.20 -8.42
C ASN A 22 14.94 -12.75 -8.49
N THR A 23 14.25 -13.39 -9.44
CA THR A 23 14.15 -14.86 -9.55
C THR A 23 15.49 -15.55 -9.83
N TYR A 24 16.38 -14.90 -10.59
CA TYR A 24 17.63 -15.49 -11.09
C TYR A 24 18.88 -14.74 -10.66
N GLN A 25 18.76 -13.81 -9.72
CA GLN A 25 19.95 -13.22 -9.11
C GLN A 25 20.53 -14.26 -8.14
N GLY A 26 21.81 -14.62 -8.34
CA GLY A 26 22.51 -15.51 -7.43
C GLY A 26 22.43 -14.98 -5.99
N SER A 27 22.31 -15.87 -5.02
CA SER A 27 22.14 -15.54 -3.59
C SER A 27 23.18 -14.51 -3.11
N ALA A 28 24.42 -14.59 -3.60
CA ALA A 28 25.48 -13.63 -3.31
C ALA A 28 25.17 -12.19 -3.80
N MET A 29 24.61 -12.02 -5.00
CA MET A 29 24.23 -10.71 -5.53
C MET A 29 23.00 -10.12 -4.84
N ALA A 30 22.06 -10.96 -4.41
CA ALA A 30 20.87 -10.54 -3.68
C ALA A 30 21.24 -9.96 -2.30
N VAL A 31 22.16 -10.61 -1.57
CA VAL A 31 22.67 -10.15 -0.27
C VAL A 31 23.44 -8.83 -0.41
N VAL A 32 24.34 -8.71 -1.39
CA VAL A 32 25.13 -7.48 -1.62
C VAL A 32 24.25 -6.27 -1.93
N LYS A 33 23.10 -6.47 -2.58
CA LYS A 33 22.16 -5.40 -2.93
C LYS A 33 21.00 -5.23 -1.96
N GLY A 34 21.00 -5.92 -0.81
CA GLY A 34 19.91 -5.85 0.16
C GLY A 34 18.54 -6.32 -0.38
N MET A 35 18.53 -7.14 -1.44
CA MET A 35 17.31 -7.61 -2.08
C MET A 35 16.84 -8.94 -1.48
N LYS A 36 15.54 -9.04 -1.18
CA LYS A 36 14.91 -10.31 -0.79
C LYS A 36 14.94 -11.30 -1.97
N THR A 37 15.35 -12.54 -1.71
CA THR A 37 15.31 -13.63 -2.68
C THR A 37 13.87 -13.94 -3.07
N CYS A 38 13.56 -13.85 -4.35
CA CYS A 38 12.21 -14.08 -4.89
C CYS A 38 12.04 -15.57 -5.20
N THR A 39 11.14 -16.25 -4.48
CA THR A 39 10.78 -17.66 -4.75
C THR A 39 9.89 -17.80 -5.98
N HIS A 40 9.35 -16.69 -6.50
CA HIS A 40 8.50 -16.64 -7.68
C HIS A 40 9.30 -16.95 -8.96
N ARG A 41 9.34 -18.23 -9.33
CA ARG A 41 10.07 -18.72 -10.52
C ARG A 41 9.23 -18.77 -11.79
N ARG A 42 7.92 -18.54 -11.69
CA ARG A 42 7.01 -18.59 -12.84
C ARG A 42 7.26 -17.44 -13.81
N ILE A 43 7.27 -17.79 -15.08
CA ILE A 43 7.29 -16.85 -16.21
C ILE A 43 5.85 -16.76 -16.74
N HIS A 44 5.32 -15.55 -16.81
CA HIS A 44 3.95 -15.30 -17.21
C HIS A 44 3.89 -14.79 -18.64
N ASN A 45 2.95 -15.30 -19.44
CA ASN A 45 2.70 -14.82 -20.80
C ASN A 45 2.14 -13.39 -20.73
N HIS A 46 2.82 -12.43 -21.37
CA HIS A 46 2.45 -11.02 -21.22
C HIS A 46 1.03 -10.74 -21.71
N LEU A 47 0.60 -11.33 -22.84
CA LEU A 47 -0.75 -11.12 -23.37
C LEU A 47 -1.85 -11.51 -22.39
N LYS A 48 -1.69 -12.69 -21.76
CA LYS A 48 -2.68 -13.19 -20.81
C LYS A 48 -2.76 -12.27 -19.59
N ILE A 49 -1.62 -11.75 -19.15
CA ILE A 49 -1.55 -10.84 -18.01
C ILE A 49 -2.08 -9.46 -18.38
N ASP A 50 -1.77 -8.94 -19.56
CA ASP A 50 -2.22 -7.62 -20.01
C ASP A 50 -3.73 -7.60 -20.21
N GLU A 51 -4.30 -8.63 -20.82
CA GLU A 51 -5.77 -8.73 -21.02
C GLU A 51 -6.50 -8.93 -19.69
N ALA A 52 -6.05 -9.86 -18.85
CA ALA A 52 -6.67 -10.10 -17.54
C ALA A 52 -6.48 -8.92 -16.59
N GLY A 53 -5.31 -8.29 -16.62
CA GLY A 53 -4.97 -7.11 -15.82
C GLY A 53 -5.79 -5.90 -16.23
N TRP A 54 -5.98 -5.70 -17.55
CA TRP A 54 -6.88 -4.66 -18.06
C TRP A 54 -8.32 -4.89 -17.60
N ALA A 55 -8.84 -6.12 -17.72
CA ALA A 55 -10.19 -6.43 -17.28
C ALA A 55 -10.40 -6.17 -15.78
N LEU A 56 -9.43 -6.58 -14.95
CA LEU A 56 -9.47 -6.31 -13.51
C LEU A 56 -9.37 -4.82 -13.19
N PHE A 57 -8.54 -4.07 -13.91
CA PHE A 57 -8.44 -2.63 -13.76
C PHE A 57 -9.77 -1.94 -14.10
N VAL A 58 -10.38 -2.27 -15.24
CA VAL A 58 -11.70 -1.74 -15.64
C VAL A 58 -12.76 -2.07 -14.60
N GLN A 59 -12.79 -3.32 -14.12
CA GLN A 59 -13.73 -3.75 -13.09
C GLN A 59 -13.58 -2.93 -11.81
N ALA A 60 -12.35 -2.73 -11.33
CA ALA A 60 -12.09 -1.96 -10.13
C ALA A 60 -12.41 -0.47 -10.31
N MET A 61 -12.17 0.11 -11.49
CA MET A 61 -12.53 1.50 -11.80
C MET A 61 -14.04 1.71 -11.98
N SER A 62 -14.77 0.64 -12.28
CA SER A 62 -16.23 0.64 -12.39
C SER A 62 -16.93 0.48 -11.04
N ASP A 63 -16.20 0.10 -9.99
CA ASP A 63 -16.73 0.01 -8.62
C ASP A 63 -16.62 1.38 -7.92
N PRO A 64 -17.76 2.00 -7.54
CA PRO A 64 -17.77 3.29 -6.86
C PRO A 64 -16.96 3.28 -5.55
N ALA A 65 -16.97 2.18 -4.81
CA ALA A 65 -16.26 2.09 -3.55
C ALA A 65 -14.74 2.04 -3.75
N ALA A 66 -14.28 1.22 -4.71
CA ALA A 66 -12.87 1.14 -5.06
C ALA A 66 -12.34 2.47 -5.64
N LEU A 67 -13.13 3.13 -6.49
CA LEU A 67 -12.78 4.44 -7.05
C LEU A 67 -12.70 5.52 -5.96
N ALA A 68 -13.65 5.53 -5.02
CA ALA A 68 -13.63 6.47 -3.90
C ALA A 68 -12.42 6.25 -2.99
N GLN A 69 -12.00 4.99 -2.75
CA GLN A 69 -10.77 4.68 -2.02
C GLN A 69 -9.51 5.15 -2.77
N ALA A 70 -9.45 4.90 -4.08
CA ALA A 70 -8.33 5.32 -4.91
C ALA A 70 -8.18 6.85 -4.96
N ALA A 71 -9.31 7.58 -4.98
CA ALA A 71 -9.36 9.05 -4.98
C ALA A 71 -9.10 9.65 -3.59
N GLY A 72 -9.66 9.03 -2.54
CA GLY A 72 -9.51 9.43 -1.14
C GLY A 72 -8.06 9.38 -0.66
N GLY A 73 -7.24 8.52 -1.27
CA GLY A 73 -5.84 8.32 -0.89
C GLY A 73 -5.73 7.46 0.37
N GLN A 74 -4.51 7.32 0.91
CA GLN A 74 -4.31 6.60 2.16
C GLN A 74 -5.15 7.24 3.27
N GLN A 75 -6.04 6.46 3.89
CA GLN A 75 -6.73 6.90 5.10
C GLN A 75 -5.68 7.38 6.10
N PRO A 76 -5.86 8.55 6.73
CA PRO A 76 -4.95 8.99 7.78
C PRO A 76 -4.92 7.93 8.88
N SER A 77 -3.79 7.25 9.01
CA SER A 77 -3.52 6.38 10.14
C SER A 77 -3.16 7.25 11.33
N ALA A 78 -3.81 7.04 12.48
CA ALA A 78 -3.35 7.66 13.70
C ALA A 78 -1.89 7.22 13.98
N PRO A 79 -1.00 8.12 14.43
CA PRO A 79 0.36 7.75 14.81
C PRO A 79 0.34 6.70 15.93
N ASP A 80 1.19 5.69 15.82
CA ASP A 80 1.33 4.66 16.87
C ASP A 80 2.27 5.14 17.97
N HIS A 81 1.71 5.46 19.14
CA HIS A 81 2.45 5.85 20.33
C HIS A 81 2.53 4.75 21.40
N SER A 82 2.18 3.50 21.07
CA SER A 82 2.11 2.38 22.02
C SER A 82 3.39 2.18 22.85
N ALA A 83 4.56 2.27 22.21
CA ALA A 83 5.86 2.17 22.88
C ALA A 83 6.07 3.30 23.91
N ARG A 84 5.80 4.55 23.51
CA ARG A 84 5.97 5.73 24.38
C ARG A 84 4.99 5.72 25.55
N LEU A 85 3.76 5.29 25.33
CA LEU A 85 2.77 5.10 26.40
C LEU A 85 3.23 4.05 27.42
N GLY A 86 3.87 2.97 26.94
CA GLY A 86 4.49 1.95 27.81
C GLY A 86 5.60 2.54 28.68
N GLU A 87 6.49 3.34 28.10
CA GLU A 87 7.56 4.04 28.82
C GLU A 87 7.02 4.99 29.89
N LEU A 88 6.06 5.85 29.53
CA LEU A 88 5.46 6.81 30.46
C LEU A 88 4.80 6.12 31.66
N ARG A 89 4.02 5.06 31.41
CA ARG A 89 3.41 4.26 32.49
C ARG A 89 4.47 3.60 33.38
N GLY A 90 5.58 3.14 32.80
CA GLY A 90 6.72 2.62 33.54
C GLY A 90 7.41 3.66 34.43
N GLN A 91 7.66 4.87 33.89
CA GLN A 91 8.25 5.98 34.62
C GLN A 91 7.36 6.44 35.78
N MET A 92 6.06 6.57 35.55
CA MET A 92 5.09 6.90 36.60
C MET A 92 5.08 5.85 37.72
N ALA A 93 5.11 4.56 37.38
CA ALA A 93 5.17 3.48 38.37
C ALA A 93 6.48 3.49 39.17
N ASP A 94 7.62 3.83 38.55
CA ASP A 94 8.90 3.94 39.24
C ASP A 94 8.95 5.14 40.20
N ILE A 95 8.40 6.29 39.80
CA ILE A 95 8.27 7.48 40.66
C ILE A 95 7.47 7.15 41.92
N VAL A 96 6.31 6.50 41.77
CA VAL A 96 5.47 6.09 42.91
C VAL A 96 6.23 5.10 43.81
N ARG A 97 6.94 4.13 43.23
CA ARG A 97 7.72 3.15 43.99
C ARG A 97 8.82 3.81 44.81
N ARG A 98 9.58 4.74 44.21
CA ARG A 98 10.62 5.51 44.90
C ARG A 98 10.05 6.42 45.98
N ALA A 99 8.89 7.02 45.73
CA ALA A 99 8.21 7.84 46.72
C ALA A 99 7.85 7.05 47.97
N VAL A 100 7.29 5.84 47.81
CA VAL A 100 6.99 4.94 48.92
C VAL A 100 8.27 4.48 49.62
N LEU A 101 9.30 4.10 48.87
CA LEU A 101 10.57 3.61 49.42
C LEU A 101 11.31 4.67 50.26
N HIS A 102 11.27 5.93 49.82
CA HIS A 102 12.02 7.03 50.44
C HIS A 102 11.16 7.98 51.27
N GLY A 103 9.86 7.70 51.41
CA GLY A 103 8.94 8.54 52.19
C GLY A 103 8.82 9.96 51.65
N LEU A 104 8.77 10.13 50.32
CA LEU A 104 8.68 11.45 49.70
C LEU A 104 7.31 12.10 49.98
N PRO A 105 7.25 13.43 50.20
CA PRO A 105 5.99 14.15 50.34
C PRO A 105 5.15 14.09 49.06
N ASP A 106 3.83 13.98 49.20
CA ASP A 106 2.89 13.90 48.07
C ASP A 106 2.99 15.06 47.07
N GLU A 107 3.36 16.25 47.54
CA GLU A 107 3.57 17.44 46.70
C GLU A 107 4.70 17.22 45.68
N VAL A 108 5.79 16.57 46.11
CA VAL A 108 6.95 16.25 45.27
C VAL A 108 6.58 15.17 44.25
N VAL A 109 5.80 14.17 44.69
CA VAL A 109 5.31 13.10 43.82
C VAL A 109 4.36 13.66 42.75
N THR A 110 3.46 14.55 43.15
CA THR A 110 2.49 15.17 42.24
C THR A 110 3.21 16.04 41.21
N ALA A 111 4.14 16.89 41.63
CA ALA A 111 4.93 17.72 40.72
C ALA A 111 5.75 16.89 39.71
N ALA A 112 6.23 15.71 40.10
CA ALA A 112 6.95 14.79 39.21
C ALA A 112 6.01 14.03 38.24
N LEU A 113 4.79 13.70 38.66
CA LEU A 113 3.82 12.94 37.85
C LEU A 113 3.03 13.79 36.85
N ASP A 114 2.75 15.05 37.17
CA ASP A 114 1.93 15.95 36.35
C ASP A 114 2.42 16.16 34.90
N PRO A 115 3.72 16.37 34.61
CA PRO A 115 4.17 16.46 33.23
C PRO A 115 3.95 15.14 32.47
N LEU A 116 4.16 13.99 33.11
CA LEU A 116 3.96 12.67 32.50
C LEU A 116 2.48 12.39 32.21
N ARG A 117 1.58 12.82 33.10
CA ARG A 117 0.13 12.72 32.90
C ARG A 117 -0.33 13.58 31.73
N THR A 118 0.23 14.77 31.59
CA THR A 118 -0.08 15.70 30.50
C THR A 118 0.37 15.13 29.16
N GLU A 119 1.59 14.58 29.10
CA GLU A 119 2.10 13.90 27.90
C GLU A 119 1.24 12.67 27.55
N LEU A 120 0.90 11.84 28.53
CA LEU A 120 0.06 10.66 28.33
C LEU A 120 -1.31 11.03 27.76
N ALA A 121 -1.96 12.08 28.30
CA ALA A 121 -3.24 12.56 27.79
C ALA A 121 -3.14 13.21 26.39
N ALA A 122 -2.00 13.76 26.01
CA ALA A 122 -1.76 14.24 24.65
C ALA A 122 -1.64 13.06 23.67
N LEU A 123 -0.78 12.09 23.98
CA LEU A 123 -0.56 10.91 23.14
C LEU A 123 -1.82 10.06 22.99
N GLU A 124 -2.61 9.89 24.06
CA GLU A 124 -3.87 9.15 23.99
C GLU A 124 -4.90 9.85 23.10
N ARG A 125 -4.91 11.20 23.03
CA ARG A 125 -5.74 11.96 22.09
C ARG A 125 -5.26 11.82 20.65
N ASP A 126 -3.96 11.87 20.42
CA ASP A 126 -3.36 11.76 19.08
C ASP A 126 -3.54 10.37 18.47
N MET A 127 -3.69 9.33 19.31
CA MET A 127 -4.00 7.96 18.87
C MET A 127 -5.49 7.74 18.53
N VAL A 128 -6.37 8.70 18.81
CA VAL A 128 -7.79 8.58 18.43
C VAL A 128 -7.87 8.66 16.90
N MET A 129 -8.40 7.60 16.28
CA MET A 129 -8.64 7.61 14.84
C MET A 129 -9.57 8.78 14.49
N PRO A 130 -9.19 9.63 13.50
CA PRO A 130 -10.13 10.61 12.98
C PRO A 130 -11.37 9.87 12.45
N VAL A 131 -12.55 10.44 12.72
CA VAL A 131 -13.82 9.89 12.21
C VAL A 131 -13.69 9.84 10.69
N PRO A 132 -13.86 8.66 10.05
CA PRO A 132 -13.74 8.57 8.61
C PRO A 132 -14.81 9.47 8.00
N GLU A 133 -14.37 10.46 7.21
CA GLU A 133 -15.28 11.26 6.40
C GLU A 133 -16.05 10.32 5.46
N PRO A 134 -17.35 10.56 5.24
CA PRO A 134 -18.11 9.78 4.27
C PRO A 134 -17.43 9.90 2.91
N LEU A 135 -17.15 8.76 2.30
CA LEU A 135 -16.62 8.72 0.94
C LEU A 135 -17.59 9.46 -0.01
N PRO A 136 -17.08 10.28 -0.94
CA PRO A 136 -17.93 10.93 -1.92
C PRO A 136 -18.68 9.88 -2.75
N ASP A 137 -19.93 10.18 -3.13
CA ASP A 137 -20.68 9.31 -4.05
C ASP A 137 -20.03 9.37 -5.44
N MET A 138 -19.34 8.28 -5.78
CA MET A 138 -18.64 8.12 -7.04
C MET A 138 -19.45 7.35 -8.09
N THR A 139 -20.73 7.05 -7.83
CA THR A 139 -21.52 6.13 -8.69
C THR A 139 -21.57 6.58 -10.15
N ALA A 140 -21.88 7.84 -10.41
CA ALA A 140 -21.94 8.38 -11.77
C ALA A 140 -20.57 8.42 -12.45
N LEU A 141 -19.51 8.77 -11.70
CA LEU A 141 -18.15 8.83 -12.21
C LEU A 141 -17.61 7.43 -12.53
N ALA A 142 -17.81 6.46 -11.65
CA ALA A 142 -17.40 5.07 -11.85
C ALA A 142 -18.06 4.46 -13.09
N ALA A 143 -19.35 4.74 -13.32
CA ALA A 143 -20.03 4.32 -14.54
C ALA A 143 -19.42 4.94 -15.82
N GLN A 144 -19.12 6.25 -15.80
CA GLN A 144 -18.52 6.95 -16.94
C GLN A 144 -17.09 6.48 -17.22
N VAL A 145 -16.27 6.34 -16.18
CA VAL A 145 -14.88 5.89 -16.29
C VAL A 145 -14.85 4.41 -16.74
N GLY A 146 -15.68 3.56 -16.14
CA GLY A 146 -15.81 2.16 -16.55
C GLY A 146 -16.18 2.00 -18.02
N ALA A 147 -17.19 2.76 -18.49
CA ALA A 147 -17.62 2.75 -19.89
C ALA A 147 -16.51 3.25 -20.84
N HIS A 148 -15.82 4.33 -20.47
CA HIS A 148 -14.71 4.86 -21.24
C HIS A 148 -13.57 3.84 -21.38
N LEU A 149 -13.11 3.26 -20.26
CA LEU A 149 -12.01 2.31 -20.25
C LEU A 149 -12.38 1.00 -20.96
N ALA A 150 -13.61 0.52 -20.84
CA ALA A 150 -14.08 -0.67 -21.56
C ALA A 150 -14.02 -0.50 -23.09
N GLY A 151 -14.18 0.73 -23.59
CA GLY A 151 -14.07 1.07 -25.01
C GLY A 151 -12.63 1.18 -25.53
N LEU A 152 -11.61 1.14 -24.66
CA LEU A 152 -10.21 1.24 -25.08
C LEU A 152 -9.68 -0.12 -25.57
N HIS A 153 -9.41 -0.19 -26.87
CA HIS A 153 -8.82 -1.38 -27.51
C HIS A 153 -7.36 -1.18 -27.92
N ASP A 154 -6.89 0.07 -27.97
CA ASP A 154 -5.51 0.40 -28.32
C ASP A 154 -4.56 0.33 -27.11
N LEU A 155 -3.32 -0.10 -27.36
CA LEU A 155 -2.33 -0.31 -26.29
C LEU A 155 -1.77 1.01 -25.75
N GLU A 156 -1.55 2.03 -26.59
CA GLU A 156 -1.07 3.33 -26.11
C GLU A 156 -2.14 3.99 -25.26
N ALA A 157 -3.40 3.97 -25.70
CA ALA A 157 -4.52 4.51 -24.92
C ALA A 157 -4.67 3.82 -23.55
N ARG A 158 -4.50 2.48 -23.50
CA ARG A 158 -4.51 1.74 -22.22
C ARG A 158 -3.33 2.12 -21.33
N ARG A 159 -2.14 2.34 -21.89
CA ARG A 159 -0.94 2.74 -21.13
C ARG A 159 -1.09 4.14 -20.54
N GLU A 160 -1.60 5.09 -21.32
CA GLU A 160 -1.85 6.46 -20.85
C GLU A 160 -2.85 6.47 -19.67
N ALA A 161 -3.91 5.65 -19.77
CA ALA A 161 -4.84 5.45 -18.66
C ALA A 161 -4.13 4.86 -17.42
N LEU A 162 -3.30 3.82 -17.58
CA LEU A 162 -2.54 3.21 -16.48
C LEU A 162 -1.43 4.12 -15.91
N ASP A 163 -0.95 5.10 -16.66
CA ASP A 163 0.02 6.07 -16.15
C ASP A 163 -0.67 7.14 -15.29
N THR A 164 -1.89 7.53 -15.66
CA THR A 164 -2.71 8.49 -14.88
C THR A 164 -3.08 7.92 -13.51
N TRP A 165 -3.44 6.64 -13.48
CA TRP A 165 -3.84 5.90 -12.28
C TRP A 165 -2.72 4.92 -11.97
N GLN A 166 -1.86 5.16 -10.97
CA GLN A 166 -0.73 4.29 -10.63
C GLN A 166 -1.20 2.87 -10.26
N ALA A 167 -1.48 2.07 -11.27
CA ALA A 167 -2.10 0.77 -11.16
C ALA A 167 -1.00 -0.28 -11.06
N ARG A 168 -1.08 -1.10 -10.02
CA ARG A 168 -0.12 -2.16 -9.75
C ARG A 168 -0.82 -3.50 -9.78
N LEU A 169 -0.40 -4.36 -10.70
CA LEU A 169 -0.82 -5.75 -10.74
C LEU A 169 0.12 -6.58 -9.88
N TYR A 170 -0.45 -7.30 -8.91
CA TYR A 170 0.29 -8.26 -8.10
C TYR A 170 0.14 -9.64 -8.73
N LEU A 171 1.27 -10.19 -9.17
CA LEU A 171 1.32 -11.51 -9.80
C LEU A 171 1.72 -12.55 -8.75
N GLY A 172 0.88 -13.56 -8.62
CA GLY A 172 1.11 -14.77 -7.86
C GLY A 172 1.62 -15.93 -8.69
N MET A 173 1.77 -17.07 -8.02
CA MET A 173 2.19 -18.31 -8.69
C MET A 173 1.12 -18.85 -9.65
N GLU A 174 -0.15 -18.49 -9.51
CA GLU A 174 -1.24 -18.97 -10.38
C GLU A 174 -1.66 -17.96 -11.45
N GLY A 175 -1.40 -16.67 -11.25
CA GLY A 175 -1.86 -15.61 -12.14
C GLY A 175 -1.86 -14.25 -11.44
N ILE A 176 -2.80 -13.38 -11.80
CA ILE A 176 -3.00 -12.10 -11.12
C ILE A 176 -3.75 -12.36 -9.82
N GLU A 177 -3.21 -11.92 -8.69
CA GLU A 177 -3.83 -12.08 -7.36
C GLU A 177 -4.67 -10.87 -6.97
N ARG A 178 -4.17 -9.66 -7.27
CA ARG A 178 -4.88 -8.41 -6.99
C ARG A 178 -4.39 -7.26 -7.86
N VAL A 179 -5.23 -6.23 -7.95
CA VAL A 179 -4.92 -4.92 -8.52
C VAL A 179 -4.99 -3.89 -7.42
N GLU A 180 -3.96 -3.07 -7.31
CA GLU A 180 -3.95 -1.88 -6.46
C GLU A 180 -3.97 -0.64 -7.35
N MET A 181 -4.73 0.36 -6.96
CA MET A 181 -4.88 1.60 -7.70
C MET A 181 -4.73 2.78 -6.75
N THR A 182 -3.90 3.74 -7.15
CA THR A 182 -3.72 5.00 -6.44
C THR A 182 -3.69 6.13 -7.47
N VAL A 183 -4.33 7.26 -7.18
CA VAL A 183 -4.22 8.45 -8.04
C VAL A 183 -2.83 9.05 -7.88
N GLN A 184 -2.15 9.33 -9.00
CA GLN A 184 -0.91 10.11 -8.95
C GLN A 184 -1.26 11.56 -8.54
N ARG A 185 -0.98 11.91 -7.28
CA ARG A 185 -1.02 13.30 -6.82
C ARG A 185 0.33 13.92 -7.19
N GLY A 186 0.32 14.79 -8.20
CA GLY A 186 1.49 15.58 -8.63
C GLY A 186 1.92 16.60 -7.59
#